data_AF-A0A2V6BPH6-F1
#
_entry.id   AF-A0A2V6BPH6-F1
#
_cell.length_a   1.000
_cell.length_b   1.000
_cell.length_c   1.000
_cell.angle_alpha   90.00
_cell.angle_beta   90.00
_cell.angle_gamma   90.00
#
_symmetry.space_group_name_H-M   'P 1'
#
loop_
_entity.id
_entity.type
_entity.pdbx_description
1 polymer ?
#
loop_
_entity_poly.entity_id
_entity_poly.type
_entity_poly.pdbx_seq_one_letter_code
_entity_poly.pdbx_strand_id
1 'polypeptide(L)' 'MSVAELEKVTKAWPPISHAVRVPHTDADYQDLVQLLDRLTDEVGEDENHPLASLMDVLGVLIEKYEDQHVPKLAE' A
#
# COMPACT_ATOMS: atom_id res chain seq x y z
N MET A 1 8.37 -11.09 15.96
CA MET A 1 8.50 -11.91 14.74
C MET A 1 9.55 -12.99 14.98
N SER A 2 9.14 -14.24 14.91
CA SER A 2 9.95 -15.46 15.00
C SER A 2 10.53 -15.82 13.64
N VAL A 3 11.52 -16.73 13.63
CA VAL A 3 12.10 -17.28 12.39
C VAL A 3 11.02 -17.94 11.52
N ALA A 4 10.08 -18.67 12.14
CA ALA A 4 8.99 -19.32 11.42
C ALA A 4 7.99 -18.34 10.79
N GLU A 5 7.74 -17.19 11.42
CA GLU A 5 6.92 -16.12 10.83
C GLU A 5 7.63 -15.46 9.65
N LEU A 6 8.95 -15.21 9.78
CA LEU A 6 9.75 -14.65 8.69
C LEU A 6 9.75 -15.56 7.46
N GLU A 7 9.91 -16.88 7.64
CA GLU A 7 9.85 -17.84 6.52
C GLU A 7 8.50 -17.82 5.79
N LYS A 8 7.39 -17.66 6.53
CA LYS A 8 6.06 -17.52 5.93
C LYS A 8 5.97 -16.26 5.08
N VAL A 9 6.44 -15.12 5.61
CA VAL A 9 6.50 -13.86 4.88
C VAL A 9 7.37 -14.00 3.63
N THR A 10 8.58 -14.56 3.73
CA THR A 10 9.48 -14.74 2.58
C THR A 10 8.85 -15.56 1.45
N LYS A 11 8.02 -16.56 1.77
CA LYS A 11 7.31 -17.36 0.76
C LYS A 11 6.12 -16.63 0.15
N ALA A 12 5.41 -15.81 0.95
CA ALA A 12 4.24 -15.08 0.50
C ALA A 12 4.57 -13.74 -0.20
N TRP A 13 5.77 -13.18 0.04
CA TRP A 13 6.15 -11.84 -0.40
C TRP A 13 6.32 -11.65 -1.92
N PRO A 14 6.99 -12.54 -2.69
CA PRO A 14 7.25 -12.31 -4.11
C PRO A 14 6.02 -11.95 -4.98
N PRO A 15 4.85 -12.62 -4.85
CA PRO A 15 3.68 -12.24 -5.65
C PRO A 15 3.09 -10.87 -5.27
N ILE A 16 3.32 -10.39 -4.04
CA ILE A 16 2.75 -9.12 -3.53
C ILE A 16 3.75 -7.97 -3.52
N SER A 17 5.05 -8.24 -3.62
CA SER A 17 6.12 -7.25 -3.50
C SER A 17 6.10 -6.21 -4.62
N HIS A 18 5.51 -6.56 -5.76
CA HIS A 18 5.26 -5.58 -6.81
C HIS A 18 4.20 -4.59 -6.32
N ALA A 19 3.09 -5.04 -5.77
CA ALA A 19 1.99 -4.15 -5.39
C ALA A 19 2.31 -3.25 -4.17
N VAL A 20 3.26 -3.63 -3.31
CA VAL A 20 3.61 -2.87 -2.10
C VAL A 20 5.06 -2.38 -2.19
N ARG A 21 5.27 -1.28 -2.92
CA ARG A 21 6.58 -0.67 -3.17
C ARG A 21 6.50 0.86 -3.08
N VAL A 22 7.64 1.50 -2.82
CA VAL A 22 7.73 2.97 -2.92
C VAL A 22 7.52 3.37 -4.39
N PRO A 23 6.55 4.25 -4.70
CA PRO A 23 6.31 4.69 -6.06
C PRO A 23 7.38 5.70 -6.50
N HIS A 24 7.90 5.52 -7.71
CA HIS A 24 8.88 6.44 -8.32
C HIS A 24 8.41 7.02 -9.66
N THR A 25 7.29 6.52 -10.17
CA THR A 25 6.68 6.93 -11.43
C THR A 25 5.17 7.06 -11.27
N ASP A 26 4.52 7.79 -12.18
CA ASP A 26 3.06 7.92 -12.18
C ASP A 26 2.38 6.55 -12.34
N ALA A 27 3.00 5.62 -13.07
CA ALA A 27 2.50 4.25 -13.20
C ALA A 27 2.55 3.51 -11.85
N ASP A 28 3.64 3.63 -11.09
CA ASP A 28 3.72 3.04 -9.75
C ASP A 28 2.66 3.65 -8.81
N TYR A 29 2.47 4.96 -8.88
CA TYR A 29 1.46 5.66 -8.11
C TYR A 29 0.04 5.14 -8.44
N GLN A 30 -0.29 5.04 -9.74
CA GLN A 30 -1.58 4.53 -10.19
C GLN A 30 -1.81 3.06 -9.78
N ASP A 31 -0.76 2.23 -9.78
CA ASP A 31 -0.84 0.85 -9.28
C ASP A 31 -1.23 0.82 -7.79
N LEU A 32 -0.64 1.70 -6.97
CA LEU A 32 -0.93 1.78 -5.53
C LEU A 32 -2.34 2.29 -5.26
N VAL A 33 -2.79 3.32 -5.98
CA VAL A 33 -4.15 3.85 -5.87
C VAL A 33 -5.19 2.77 -6.21
N GLN A 34 -4.99 2.04 -7.32
CA GLN A 34 -5.87 0.93 -7.71
C GLN A 34 -5.83 -0.25 -6.73
N LEU A 35 -4.70 -0.46 -6.03
CA LEU A 35 -4.64 -1.46 -4.97
C LEU A 35 -5.41 -0.99 -3.74
N LEU A 36 -5.26 0.27 -3.33
CA LEU A 36 -5.96 0.83 -2.18
C LEU A 36 -7.49 0.82 -2.39
N ASP A 37 -7.96 1.12 -3.60
CA ASP A 37 -9.38 1.04 -3.98
C ASP A 37 -9.93 -0.39 -3.78
N ARG A 38 -9.24 -1.40 -4.32
CA ARG A 38 -9.62 -2.81 -4.12
C ARG A 38 -9.57 -3.26 -2.67
N LEU A 39 -8.63 -2.75 -1.88
CA LEU A 39 -8.58 -3.06 -0.45
C LEU A 39 -9.73 -2.40 0.31
N THR A 40 -10.16 -1.21 -0.10
CA THR A 40 -11.31 -0.52 0.48
C THR A 40 -12.59 -1.32 0.23
N ASP A 41 -12.76 -1.86 -0.99
CA ASP A 41 -13.88 -2.74 -1.33
C ASP A 41 -13.87 -4.05 -0.51
N GLU A 42 -12.69 -4.65 -0.27
CA GLU A 42 -12.55 -5.90 0.48
C GLU A 42 -12.72 -5.71 1.99
N VAL A 43 -12.12 -4.66 2.57
CA VAL A 43 -12.19 -4.34 4.00
C VAL A 43 -13.60 -3.84 4.37
N GLY A 44 -14.20 -3.02 3.50
CA GLY A 44 -15.51 -2.43 3.73
C GLY A 44 -15.57 -1.66 5.06
N GLU A 45 -16.53 -2.02 5.91
CA GLU A 45 -16.75 -1.42 7.23
C GLU A 45 -16.06 -2.21 8.37
N ASP A 46 -15.29 -3.26 8.08
CA ASP A 46 -14.60 -4.06 9.11
C ASP A 46 -13.26 -3.42 9.51
N GLU A 47 -13.31 -2.57 10.54
CA GLU A 47 -12.12 -1.95 11.11
C GLU A 47 -11.10 -2.96 11.67
N ASN A 48 -11.50 -4.21 11.95
CA ASN A 48 -10.60 -5.26 12.45
C ASN A 48 -10.06 -6.16 11.33
N HIS A 49 -10.33 -5.83 10.07
CA HIS A 49 -9.94 -6.65 8.94
C HIS A 49 -8.40 -6.78 8.87
N PRO A 50 -7.85 -7.99 8.62
CA PRO A 50 -6.40 -8.19 8.54
C PRO A 50 -5.67 -7.29 7.53
N LEU A 51 -6.38 -6.84 6.48
CA LEU A 51 -5.85 -5.95 5.44
C LEU A 51 -6.00 -4.46 5.75
N ALA A 52 -6.69 -4.07 6.82
CA ALA A 52 -6.85 -2.66 7.19
C ALA A 52 -5.47 -2.00 7.42
N SER A 53 -4.56 -2.68 8.11
CA SER A 53 -3.19 -2.20 8.30
C SER A 53 -2.38 -2.04 7.01
N LEU A 54 -2.75 -2.76 5.94
CA LEU A 54 -2.13 -2.58 4.62
C LEU A 54 -2.66 -1.32 3.93
N MET A 55 -3.94 -0.98 4.11
CA MET A 55 -4.51 0.27 3.60
C MET A 55 -3.76 1.49 4.15
N ASP A 56 -3.47 1.49 5.46
CA ASP A 56 -2.69 2.56 6.10
C ASP A 56 -1.31 2.72 5.45
N VAL A 57 -0.61 1.60 5.22
CA VAL A 57 0.71 1.60 4.58
C VAL A 57 0.64 2.16 3.16
N LEU A 58 -0.36 1.75 2.37
CA LEU A 58 -0.53 2.27 1.01
C LEU A 58 -0.85 3.76 1.00
N GLY A 59 -1.70 4.23 1.93
CA GLY A 59 -2.04 5.65 2.07
C GLY A 59 -0.79 6.52 2.29
N VAL A 60 0.11 6.10 3.19
CA VAL A 60 1.38 6.79 3.44
C VAL A 60 2.30 6.80 2.21
N LEU A 61 2.33 5.71 1.44
CA LEU A 61 3.14 5.64 0.21
C LEU A 61 2.62 6.56 -0.89
N ILE A 62 1.29 6.65 -1.03
CA ILE A 62 0.58 7.53 -1.97
C ILE A 62 0.82 8.99 -1.57
N GLU A 63 0.55 9.35 -0.31
CA GLU A 63 0.74 10.71 0.21
C GLU A 63 2.19 11.20 -0.01
N LYS A 64 3.17 10.34 0.29
CA LYS A 64 4.59 10.66 0.08
C LYS A 64 4.94 10.93 -1.38
N TYR A 65 4.29 10.25 -2.32
CA TYR A 65 4.47 10.50 -3.75
C TYR A 65 3.89 11.85 -4.14
N GLU A 66 2.65 12.11 -3.72
CA GLU A 66 1.93 13.35 -3.99
C GLU A 66 2.68 14.56 -3.45
N ASP A 67 3.21 14.48 -2.22
CA ASP A 67 4.01 15.54 -1.60
C ASP A 67 5.22 15.97 -2.44
N GLN A 68 5.77 15.06 -3.26
CA GLN A 68 6.95 15.30 -4.09
C GLN A 68 6.61 15.71 -5.53
N HIS A 69 5.44 15.31 -6.03
CA HIS A 69 5.08 15.42 -7.46
C HIS A 69 3.89 16.35 -7.73
N VAL A 70 3.04 16.60 -6.74
CA VAL A 70 1.88 17.48 -6.85
C VAL A 70 2.22 18.81 -6.22
N PRO A 71 2.13 19.93 -6.95
CA PRO A 71 2.31 21.26 -6.36
C PRO A 71 1.27 21.43 -5.25
N LYS A 72 1.73 21.73 -4.03
CA LYS A 72 0.81 22.11 -2.95
C LYS A 72 0.03 23.33 -3.42
N LEU A 73 -1.30 23.22 -3.41
CA LEU A 73 -2.17 24.35 -3.70
C LEU A 73 -1.77 25.48 -2.75
N ALA A 74 -1.38 26.61 -3.30
CA ALA A 74 -1.09 27.80 -2.50
C ALA A 74 -2.40 28.25 -1.85
N GLU A 75 -2.43 28.27 -0.52
CA GLU A 75 -3.54 28.81 0.29
C GLU A 75 -3.71 30.32 0.10
#